data_AF-A0A661BBU2-F1
#
_entry.id   AF-A0A661BBU2-F1
#
_cell.length_a   1.000
_cell.length_b   1.000
_cell.length_c   1.000
_cell.angle_alpha   90.00
_cell.angle_beta   90.00
_cell.angle_gamma   90.00
#
_symmetry.space_group_name_H-M   'P 1'
#
loop_
_entity.id
_entity.type
_entity.pdbx_description
1 polymer ?
#
loop_
_entity_poly.entity_id
_entity_poly.type
_entity_poly.pdbx_seq_one_letter_code
_entity_poly.pdbx_strand_id
1 'polypeptide(L)' 'AKEGIILPEHLPDMPQKPRINRKTTLQKVDKKLLIQILKRHNGNITHSARELGIHRQSLQRIIKRYNINPQRFRKAS' A
#
# COMPACT_ATOMS: atom_id res chain seq x y z
N ALA A 1 6.19 53.42 -3.04
CA ALA A 1 5.26 52.30 -2.81
C ALA A 1 4.53 52.01 -4.11
N LYS A 2 4.75 50.84 -4.71
CA LYS A 2 3.84 50.24 -5.68
C LYS A 2 4.15 48.75 -5.78
N GLU A 3 3.29 47.99 -5.09
CA GLU A 3 2.70 46.73 -5.55
C GLU A 3 3.66 45.58 -5.92
N GLY A 4 4.04 44.81 -4.90
CA GLY A 4 4.52 43.43 -5.04
C GLY A 4 3.40 42.47 -5.42
N ILE A 5 2.74 42.71 -6.57
CA ILE A 5 1.70 41.84 -7.10
C ILE A 5 2.37 40.87 -8.09
N ILE A 6 2.53 39.62 -7.68
CA ILE A 6 2.92 38.53 -8.58
C ILE A 6 1.69 38.18 -9.42
N LEU A 7 1.71 38.51 -10.71
CA LEU A 7 0.68 38.12 -11.66
C LEU A 7 0.69 36.59 -11.88
N PRO A 8 -0.47 35.93 -12.06
CA PRO A 8 -0.56 34.47 -12.22
C PRO A 8 0.29 33.90 -13.35
N GLU A 9 0.56 34.72 -14.37
CA GLU A 9 1.35 34.46 -15.56
C GLU A 9 2.88 34.33 -15.32
N HIS A 10 3.38 34.71 -14.14
CA HIS A 10 4.77 34.42 -13.73
C HIS A 10 4.91 33.07 -13.01
N LEU A 11 3.82 32.34 -12.81
CA LEU A 11 3.88 31.00 -12.24
C LEU A 11 4.25 30.03 -13.38
N PRO A 12 5.38 29.32 -13.29
CA PRO A 12 5.70 28.30 -14.29
C PRO A 12 4.59 27.25 -14.29
N ASP A 13 4.18 26.82 -15.49
CA ASP A 13 3.21 25.74 -15.70
C ASP A 13 3.68 24.53 -14.88
N MET A 14 3.01 24.29 -13.75
CA MET A 14 3.41 23.21 -12.87
C MET A 14 3.12 21.92 -13.61
N PRO A 15 4.12 21.05 -13.86
CA PRO A 15 3.86 19.77 -14.50
C PRO A 15 2.85 19.03 -13.61
N GLN A 16 1.61 18.92 -14.08
CA GLN A 16 0.57 18.18 -13.39
C GLN A 16 1.08 16.75 -13.27
N LYS A 17 1.56 16.38 -12.07
CA LYS A 17 2.02 15.02 -11.80
C LYS A 17 0.92 14.09 -12.25
N PRO A 18 1.15 13.19 -13.22
CA PRO A 18 0.11 12.28 -13.66
C PRO A 18 -0.38 11.56 -12.40
N ARG A 19 -1.68 11.69 -12.11
CA ARG A 19 -2.36 10.88 -11.10
C ARG A 19 -2.31 9.46 -11.64
N ILE A 20 -1.19 8.77 -11.40
CA ILE A 20 -1.04 7.37 -11.78
C ILE A 20 -2.15 6.64 -11.04
N ASN A 21 -3.21 6.28 -11.76
CA ASN A 21 -4.24 5.39 -11.27
C ASN A 21 -3.57 4.01 -11.12
N ARG A 22 -3.01 3.74 -9.94
CA ARG A 22 -2.36 2.48 -9.54
C ARG A 22 -3.38 1.33 -9.41
N LYS A 23 -4.31 1.19 -10.36
CA LYS A 23 -5.38 0.19 -10.30
C LYS A 23 -4.98 -1.16 -10.90
N THR A 24 -3.87 -1.29 -11.62
CA THR A 24 -3.75 -2.40 -12.56
C THR A 24 -2.46 -3.22 -12.42
N THR A 25 -2.12 -3.63 -11.20
CA THR A 25 -1.39 -4.91 -11.01
C THR A 25 -1.64 -5.43 -9.60
N LEU A 26 -2.91 -5.69 -9.26
CA LEU A 26 -3.21 -6.53 -8.11
C LEU A 26 -2.76 -7.95 -8.46
N GLN A 27 -1.50 -8.27 -8.15
CA GLN A 27 -1.02 -9.65 -8.14
C GLN A 27 -2.06 -10.46 -7.34
N LYS A 28 -2.66 -11.45 -7.98
CA LYS A 28 -3.65 -12.33 -7.36
C LYS A 28 -2.90 -13.24 -6.40
N VAL A 29 -2.73 -12.78 -5.16
CA VAL A 29 -2.21 -13.64 -4.09
C VAL A 29 -3.31 -14.61 -3.70
N ASP A 30 -3.05 -15.91 -3.81
CA ASP A 30 -3.98 -16.94 -3.37
C ASP A 30 -4.26 -16.84 -1.87
N LYS A 31 -5.54 -16.96 -1.50
CA LYS A 31 -5.98 -16.90 -0.08
C LYS A 31 -5.25 -17.94 0.78
N LYS A 32 -5.03 -19.15 0.24
CA LYS A 32 -4.31 -20.24 0.94
C LYS A 32 -2.86 -19.87 1.20
N LEU A 33 -2.16 -19.36 0.18
CA LEU A 33 -0.78 -18.90 0.28
C LEU A 33 -0.65 -17.79 1.33
N LEU A 34 -1.54 -16.80 1.28
CA LEU A 34 -1.59 -15.70 2.25
C LEU A 34 -1.73 -16.20 3.70
N ILE A 35 -2.62 -17.16 3.94
CA ILE A 35 -2.80 -17.75 5.28
C ILE A 35 -1.54 -18.50 5.72
N GLN A 36 -0.89 -19.26 4.83
CA GLN A 36 0.34 -19.98 5.16
C GLN A 36 1.47 -19.02 5.57
N ILE A 37 1.65 -17.94 4.82
CA ILE A 37 2.68 -16.93 5.10
C ILE A 37 2.38 -16.20 6.40
N LEU A 38 1.12 -15.81 6.62
CA LEU A 38 0.70 -15.18 7.88
C LEU A 38 0.93 -16.12 9.08
N LYS A 39 0.67 -17.42 8.95
CA LYS A 39 0.99 -18.40 9.99
C LYS A 39 2.49 -18.51 10.25
N ARG A 40 3.31 -18.62 9.19
CA ARG A 40 4.77 -18.72 9.27
C ARG A 40 5.38 -17.51 9.99
N HIS A 41 4.84 -16.32 9.74
CA HIS A 41 5.31 -15.06 10.35
C HIS A 41 4.56 -14.64 11.62
N ASN A 42 3.80 -15.55 12.25
CA ASN A 42 3.02 -15.26 13.47
C ASN A 42 2.12 -14.01 13.34
N GLY A 43 1.51 -13.80 12.17
CA GLY A 43 0.66 -12.65 11.88
C GLY A 43 1.42 -11.35 11.58
N ASN A 44 2.76 -11.36 11.48
CA ASN A 44 3.54 -10.18 11.14
C ASN A 44 3.36 -9.81 9.66
N ILE A 45 2.54 -8.78 9.42
CA ILE A 45 2.22 -8.27 8.09
C ILE A 45 3.46 -7.74 7.37
N THR A 46 4.40 -7.10 8.08
CA THR A 46 5.60 -6.53 7.46
C THR A 46 6.51 -7.62 6.91
N HIS A 47 6.76 -8.68 7.71
CA HIS A 47 7.57 -9.80 7.23
C HIS A 47 6.85 -10.62 6.16
N SER A 48 5.55 -10.82 6.30
CA SER A 48 4.73 -11.50 5.27
C SER A 48 4.75 -10.76 3.93
N ALA A 49 4.74 -9.43 3.95
CA ALA A 49 4.81 -8.61 2.74
C ALA A 49 6.19 -8.69 2.08
N ARG A 50 7.26 -8.71 2.88
CA ARG A 50 8.64 -8.89 2.40
C ARG A 50 8.82 -10.26 1.74
N GLU A 51 8.28 -11.33 2.31
CA GLU A 51 8.33 -12.68 1.69
C GLU A 51 7.56 -12.73 0.37
N LEU A 52 6.41 -12.05 0.27
CA LEU A 52 5.64 -11.94 -0.96
C LEU A 52 6.24 -10.98 -2.00
N GLY A 53 7.32 -10.26 -1.67
CA GLY A 53 7.91 -9.26 -2.58
C GLY A 53 6.99 -8.06 -2.87
N ILE A 54 6.02 -7.78 -1.98
CA ILE A 54 5.04 -6.69 -2.17
C ILE A 54 5.14 -5.65 -1.05
N HIS A 55 4.62 -4.47 -1.33
CA HIS A 55 4.52 -3.43 -0.31
C HIS A 55 3.52 -3.81 0.79
N ARG A 56 3.82 -3.42 2.05
CA ARG A 56 2.95 -3.68 3.21
C ARG A 56 1.51 -3.21 3.00
N GLN A 57 1.30 -2.04 2.41
CA GLN A 57 -0.06 -1.54 2.12
C GLN A 57 -0.80 -2.43 1.12
N SER A 58 -0.11 -3.00 0.13
CA SER A 58 -0.71 -3.93 -0.83
C SER A 58 -1.19 -5.18 -0.10
N LEU A 59 -0.35 -5.75 0.76
CA LEU A 59 -0.75 -6.90 1.59
C LEU A 59 -1.94 -6.58 2.50
N GLN A 60 -1.96 -5.40 3.14
CA GLN A 60 -3.10 -4.97 3.96
C GLN A 60 -4.41 -4.88 3.16
N ARG A 61 -4.38 -4.37 1.92
CA ARG A 61 -5.55 -4.32 1.05
C ARG A 61 -6.04 -5.73 0.68
N ILE A 62 -5.12 -6.65 0.42
CA ILE A 62 -5.43 -8.05 0.11
C ILE A 62 -6.04 -8.74 1.33
N ILE A 63 -5.46 -8.56 2.52
CA ILE A 63 -5.99 -9.09 3.80
C ILE A 63 -7.42 -8.60 4.04
N LYS A 64 -7.67 -7.29 3.85
CA LYS A 64 -9.02 -6.71 3.97
C LYS A 64 -9.99 -7.29 2.94
N ARG A 65 -9.56 -7.43 1.67
CA ARG A 65 -10.37 -8.05 0.61
C ARG A 65 -10.82 -9.48 0.97
N TYR A 66 -9.92 -10.26 1.57
CA TYR A 66 -10.21 -11.64 1.98
C TYR A 66 -10.80 -11.78 3.39
N ASN A 67 -11.04 -10.67 4.09
CA ASN A 67 -11.51 -10.64 5.49
C ASN A 67 -10.69 -11.54 6.43
N ILE A 68 -9.36 -11.53 6.28
CA ILE A 68 -8.46 -12.30 7.14
C ILE A 68 -8.06 -11.44 8.34
N ASN A 69 -8.13 -12.00 9.55
CA ASN A 69 -7.60 -11.34 10.74
C ASN A 69 -6.18 -11.87 11.05
N PRO A 70 -5.11 -11.09 10.80
CA PRO A 70 -3.74 -11.51 11.06
C PRO A 70 -3.44 -11.71 12.56
N GLN A 71 -4.21 -11.06 13.46
CA GLN A 71 -4.02 -11.24 14.91
C GLN A 71 -4.31 -12.67 15.36
N ARG A 72 -5.16 -13.42 14.62
CA ARG A 72 -5.44 -14.84 14.91
C ARG A 72 -4.22 -15.76 14.79
N PHE A 73 -3.16 -15.29 14.14
CA PHE A 73 -1.92 -16.04 13.96
C PHE A 73 -0.81 -15.56 14.89
N ARG A 74 -1.03 -14.51 15.69
CA ARG A 74 -0.06 -14.14 16.72
C ARG A 74 -0.08 -15.21 17.79
N LYS A 75 1.09 -15.77 18.11
CA LYS A 75 1.24 -16.64 19.27
C LYS A 75 0.88 -15.81 20.51
N ALA A 76 0.01 -16.35 21.36
CA ALA A 76 -0.13 -15.85 22.72
C ALA A 76 1.24 -16.06 23.38
N SER A 77 1.79 -14.97 23.91
CA SER A 77 2.98 -15.05 24.76
C SER A 77 2.58 -15.43 26.17
#